data_AF-A0A7C2SKA7-F1
#
_entry.id   AF-A0A7C2SKA7-F1
#
_cell.length_a   1.000
_cell.length_b   1.000
_cell.length_c   1.000
_cell.angle_alpha   90.00
_cell.angle_beta   90.00
_cell.angle_gamma   90.00
#
_symmetry.space_group_name_H-M   'P 1'
#
loop_
_entity.id
_entity.type
_entity.pdbx_description
1 polymer ?
#
loop_
_entity_poly.entity_id
_entity_poly.type
_entity_poly.pdbx_seq_one_letter_code
_entity_poly.pdbx_strand_id
1 'polypeptide(L)'
;MGGAARRLLAAAIALAALARPAAAALWEAERDWSEEEEARFAAWTEAEVDEDFFLRPRLAHDCADLPYALRWIYARERRLPIAATSIDGFRFGHWSPQFGPATRGDWRRDARFLAALRFLFANVGTKTIPEDSYPVALDRAHLRAGVLYHAEHHAAVVARVVLDGTEPHPLVTWESTLPPAVRRLRVGVFSGPTPVDRGHGLRRFRWVERSEAGWDYVPLERQPGYSDEQYDLAFTSGKLSFARAVAERLAPDPVPPDRQFLRYAQQAERLARERVKIVVAGHRACAGAPARCREGSPLWELYSTPNRDARMLGYLARVRELVEGGRVERAWAYDVMRAKVIPLGTTLDGGGAPSRDVRAGPDRAAQMDLLELYESAEHVSSEPGDPIARRWGRAPCDSLATRAAALEESLAFLASAAGDAPGGYALRAAELRERELERVQGERRQRGCATPPEVAAPPPDAGARGAGG
;
A
#
# COMPACT_ATOMS: atom_id res chain seq x y z
N MET A 1 41.23 -19.65 -64.55
CA MET A 1 41.28 -19.58 -63.08
C MET A 1 40.09 -18.81 -62.48
N GLY A 2 38.84 -19.27 -62.62
CA GLY A 2 37.68 -18.39 -62.26
C GLY A 2 36.43 -19.03 -61.64
N GLY A 3 36.38 -20.35 -61.46
CA GLY A 3 35.16 -21.04 -61.00
C GLY A 3 35.17 -21.43 -59.52
N ALA A 4 36.30 -21.94 -59.01
CA ALA A 4 36.39 -22.51 -57.67
C ALA A 4 36.40 -21.43 -56.56
N ALA A 5 37.08 -20.30 -56.78
CA ALA A 5 37.16 -19.20 -55.81
C ALA A 5 35.80 -18.50 -55.59
N ARG A 6 34.95 -18.41 -56.63
CA ARG A 6 33.60 -17.80 -56.52
C ARG A 6 32.60 -18.68 -55.78
N ARG A 7 32.74 -20.01 -55.83
CA ARG A 7 31.86 -20.94 -55.10
C ARG A 7 32.20 -21.04 -53.61
N LEU A 8 33.48 -20.94 -53.25
CA LEU A 8 33.90 -20.88 -51.85
C LEU A 8 33.50 -19.56 -51.16
N LEU A 9 33.53 -18.44 -51.89
CA LEU A 9 33.11 -17.14 -51.34
C LEU A 9 31.58 -17.07 -51.13
N ALA A 10 30.79 -17.65 -52.03
CA ALA A 10 29.32 -17.72 -51.88
C ALA A 10 28.88 -18.64 -50.73
N ALA A 11 29.58 -19.76 -50.49
CA ALA A 11 29.33 -20.65 -49.36
C ALA A 11 29.72 -20.00 -48.01
N ALA A 12 30.80 -19.20 -47.97
CA ALA A 12 31.22 -18.48 -46.78
C ALA A 12 30.27 -17.31 -46.42
N ILE A 13 29.71 -16.62 -47.42
CA ILE A 13 28.71 -15.54 -47.21
C ILE A 13 27.35 -16.12 -46.78
N ALA A 14 26.98 -17.30 -47.26
CA ALA A 14 25.76 -18.00 -46.83
C ALA A 14 25.85 -18.56 -45.39
N LEU A 15 27.05 -18.98 -44.95
CA LEU A 15 27.26 -19.42 -43.55
C LEU A 15 27.31 -18.25 -42.56
N ALA A 16 27.76 -17.06 -42.98
CA ALA A 16 27.82 -15.88 -42.12
C ALA A 16 26.45 -15.19 -41.90
N ALA A 17 25.45 -15.48 -42.74
CA ALA A 17 24.12 -14.87 -42.66
C ALA A 17 23.14 -15.58 -41.71
N LEU A 18 23.51 -16.72 -41.10
CA LEU A 18 22.63 -17.52 -40.23
C LEU A 18 23.02 -17.52 -38.76
N ALA A 19 24.18 -16.96 -38.39
CA ALA A 19 24.52 -16.72 -37.00
C ALA A 19 23.90 -15.39 -36.54
N ARG A 20 22.56 -15.33 -36.40
CA ARG A 20 21.99 -14.34 -35.47
C ARG A 20 22.67 -14.62 -34.13
N PRO A 21 23.41 -13.67 -33.52
CA PRO A 21 23.91 -13.88 -32.18
C PRO A 21 22.70 -14.29 -31.34
N ALA A 22 22.76 -15.47 -30.73
CA ALA A 22 21.73 -15.92 -29.82
C ALA A 22 21.54 -14.77 -28.82
N ALA A 23 20.41 -14.09 -28.92
CA ALA A 23 20.24 -12.84 -28.20
C ALA A 23 20.29 -13.19 -26.72
N ALA A 24 21.29 -12.63 -26.04
CA ALA A 24 21.66 -13.08 -24.70
C ALA A 24 20.53 -12.79 -23.71
N ALA A 25 20.30 -13.75 -22.82
CA ALA A 25 19.36 -13.64 -21.71
C ALA A 25 19.63 -12.38 -20.88
N LEU A 26 18.59 -11.89 -20.19
CA LEU A 26 18.73 -10.77 -19.25
C LEU A 26 19.69 -11.13 -18.10
N TRP A 27 19.67 -12.37 -17.63
CA TRP A 27 20.79 -12.98 -16.92
C TRP A 27 20.81 -14.49 -17.13
N GLU A 28 21.94 -15.13 -16.86
CA GLU A 28 22.02 -16.58 -16.71
C GLU A 28 21.63 -16.97 -15.28
N ALA A 29 20.69 -17.90 -15.15
CA ALA A 29 20.36 -18.50 -13.86
C ALA A 29 21.50 -19.43 -13.43
N GLU A 30 22.03 -19.20 -12.23
CA GLU A 30 23.15 -19.94 -11.65
C GLU A 30 22.68 -20.87 -10.51
N ARG A 31 21.44 -20.71 -10.05
CA ARG A 31 20.83 -21.42 -8.91
C ARG A 31 19.33 -21.62 -9.16
N ASP A 32 18.75 -22.62 -8.50
CA ASP A 32 17.31 -22.89 -8.55
C ASP A 32 16.57 -22.41 -7.29
N TRP A 33 15.25 -22.28 -7.40
CA TRP A 33 14.41 -22.05 -6.23
C TRP A 33 14.40 -23.28 -5.31
N SER A 34 14.46 -23.01 -4.01
CA SER A 34 14.36 -24.00 -2.95
C SER A 34 13.67 -23.37 -1.74
N GLU A 35 13.24 -24.18 -0.77
CA GLU A 35 12.67 -23.66 0.47
C GLU A 35 13.67 -22.83 1.29
N GLU A 36 14.97 -23.14 1.18
CA GLU A 36 16.03 -22.32 1.78
C GLU A 36 16.13 -20.95 1.08
N GLU A 37 16.10 -20.92 -0.25
CA GLU A 37 16.16 -19.67 -1.00
C GLU A 37 14.91 -18.81 -0.77
N GLU A 38 13.76 -19.43 -0.52
CA GLU A 38 12.53 -18.73 -0.15
C GLU A 38 12.57 -18.18 1.28
N ALA A 39 13.23 -18.86 2.21
CA ALA A 39 13.53 -18.30 3.52
C ALA A 39 14.50 -17.10 3.41
N ARG A 40 15.48 -17.17 2.51
CA ARG A 40 16.38 -16.04 2.20
C ARG A 40 15.64 -14.88 1.53
N PHE A 41 14.67 -15.15 0.66
CA PHE A 41 13.79 -14.14 0.07
C PHE A 41 12.92 -13.45 1.12
N ALA A 42 12.37 -14.21 2.06
CA ALA A 42 11.62 -13.65 3.19
C ALA A 42 12.50 -12.73 4.04
N ALA A 43 13.70 -13.19 4.43
CA ALA A 43 14.65 -12.38 5.20
C ALA A 43 15.09 -11.12 4.45
N TRP A 44 15.33 -11.22 3.14
CA TRP A 44 15.64 -10.07 2.29
C TRP A 44 14.46 -9.08 2.21
N THR A 45 13.23 -9.59 2.12
CA THR A 45 12.02 -8.74 2.09
C THR A 45 11.89 -7.94 3.39
N GLU A 46 12.20 -8.55 4.53
CA GLU A 46 12.15 -7.87 5.84
C GLU A 46 13.29 -6.86 6.03
N ALA A 47 14.49 -7.14 5.51
CA ALA A 47 15.69 -6.34 5.73
C ALA A 47 15.87 -5.20 4.71
N GLU A 48 15.56 -5.45 3.44
CA GLU A 48 15.91 -4.56 2.32
C GLU A 48 14.74 -3.75 1.80
N VAL A 49 13.49 -4.18 2.03
CA VAL A 49 12.30 -3.46 1.56
C VAL A 49 11.82 -2.51 2.65
N ASP A 50 11.75 -1.23 2.31
CA ASP A 50 11.22 -0.17 3.15
C ASP A 50 10.17 0.68 2.39
N GLU A 51 9.58 1.67 3.07
CA GLU A 51 8.60 2.59 2.46
C GLU A 51 9.17 3.33 1.24
N ASP A 52 10.48 3.55 1.17
CA ASP A 52 11.15 4.36 0.14
C ASP A 52 11.77 3.50 -0.99
N PHE A 53 11.56 2.18 -0.96
CA PHE A 53 12.28 1.19 -1.78
C PHE A 53 12.28 1.52 -3.28
N PHE A 54 11.15 2.01 -3.81
CA PHE A 54 10.98 2.38 -5.22
C PHE A 54 11.17 3.86 -5.54
N LEU A 55 11.36 4.73 -4.54
CA LEU A 55 11.52 6.17 -4.76
C LEU A 55 12.83 6.49 -5.46
N ARG A 56 13.94 5.89 -5.00
CA ARG A 56 15.28 6.14 -5.57
C ARG A 56 15.39 5.75 -7.05
N PRO A 57 14.95 4.55 -7.51
CA PRO A 57 14.93 4.23 -8.93
C PRO A 57 13.83 4.95 -9.71
N ARG A 58 12.96 5.73 -9.03
CA ARG A 58 11.77 6.38 -9.59
C ARG A 58 10.91 5.41 -10.39
N LEU A 59 10.65 4.25 -9.78
CA LEU A 59 9.90 3.19 -10.42
C LEU A 59 8.41 3.38 -10.10
N ALA A 60 7.65 3.80 -11.10
CA ALA A 60 6.20 3.87 -10.99
C ALA A 60 5.64 2.45 -10.89
N HIS A 61 4.81 2.21 -9.88
CA HIS A 61 4.25 0.88 -9.60
C HIS A 61 2.86 1.02 -8.98
N ASP A 62 2.04 0.00 -9.17
CA ASP A 62 0.77 -0.18 -8.48
C ASP A 62 0.76 -1.41 -7.55
N CYS A 63 -0.44 -1.81 -7.10
CA CYS A 63 -0.63 -2.95 -6.21
C CYS A 63 -0.25 -4.30 -6.84
N ALA A 64 -0.44 -4.49 -8.15
CA ALA A 64 -0.11 -5.72 -8.86
C ALA A 64 1.38 -5.78 -9.23
N ASP A 65 1.99 -4.63 -9.55
CA ASP A 65 3.42 -4.54 -9.86
C ASP A 65 4.30 -4.94 -8.68
N LEU A 66 3.88 -4.58 -7.46
CA LEU A 66 4.67 -4.74 -6.24
C LEU A 66 5.16 -6.18 -6.00
N PRO A 67 4.30 -7.22 -5.93
CA PRO A 67 4.75 -8.61 -5.79
C PRO A 67 5.76 -9.04 -6.87
N TYR A 68 5.48 -8.71 -8.13
CA TYR A 68 6.36 -9.06 -9.25
C TYR A 68 7.72 -8.37 -9.14
N ALA A 69 7.73 -7.08 -8.82
CA ALA A 69 8.93 -6.28 -8.68
C ALA A 69 9.87 -6.86 -7.63
N LEU A 70 9.36 -7.15 -6.43
CA LEU A 70 10.16 -7.71 -5.33
C LEU A 70 10.76 -9.06 -5.73
N ARG A 71 9.96 -9.94 -6.33
CA ARG A 71 10.42 -11.26 -6.77
C ARG A 71 11.48 -11.17 -7.86
N TRP A 72 11.29 -10.32 -8.87
CA TRP A 72 12.24 -10.13 -9.97
C TRP A 72 13.55 -9.50 -9.51
N ILE A 73 13.49 -8.50 -8.62
CA ILE A 73 14.68 -7.86 -8.05
C ILE A 73 15.51 -8.88 -7.27
N TYR A 74 14.88 -9.62 -6.36
CA TYR A 74 15.56 -10.66 -5.61
C TYR A 74 16.15 -11.73 -6.54
N ALA A 75 15.37 -12.24 -7.50
CA ALA A 75 15.83 -13.26 -8.45
C ALA A 75 17.06 -12.79 -9.24
N ARG A 76 17.11 -11.52 -9.67
CA ARG A 76 18.29 -10.94 -10.32
C ARG A 76 19.51 -10.92 -9.40
N GLU A 77 19.37 -10.38 -8.19
CA GLU A 77 20.47 -10.29 -7.22
C GLU A 77 21.03 -11.67 -6.88
N ARG A 78 20.18 -12.69 -6.95
CA ARG A 78 20.45 -14.07 -6.58
C ARG A 78 20.71 -15.01 -7.75
N ARG A 79 20.66 -14.51 -8.99
CA ARG A 79 20.80 -15.30 -10.23
C ARG A 79 19.87 -16.52 -10.27
N LEU A 80 18.62 -16.33 -9.85
CA LEU A 80 17.58 -17.36 -9.88
C LEU A 80 16.76 -17.27 -11.17
N PRO A 81 16.17 -18.38 -11.64
CA PRO A 81 15.25 -18.32 -12.74
C PRO A 81 13.96 -17.60 -12.30
N ILE A 82 13.46 -16.72 -13.15
CA ILE A 82 12.16 -16.08 -12.94
C ILE A 82 11.39 -16.00 -14.24
N ALA A 83 10.06 -15.99 -14.11
CA ALA A 83 9.11 -15.89 -15.20
C ALA A 83 7.92 -15.02 -14.76
N ALA A 84 7.17 -14.54 -15.76
CA ALA A 84 5.85 -13.96 -15.62
C ALA A 84 5.03 -14.31 -16.87
N THR A 85 3.71 -14.35 -16.70
CA THR A 85 2.73 -14.51 -17.78
C THR A 85 2.12 -13.16 -18.07
N SER A 86 2.15 -12.73 -19.33
CA SER A 86 1.56 -11.47 -19.73
C SER A 86 0.03 -11.51 -19.74
N ILE A 87 -0.61 -10.35 -19.81
CA ILE A 87 -2.07 -10.22 -20.01
C ILE A 87 -2.53 -10.94 -21.29
N ASP A 88 -1.68 -11.03 -22.31
CA ASP A 88 -1.94 -11.76 -23.56
C ASP A 88 -1.61 -13.26 -23.47
N GLY A 89 -1.22 -13.75 -22.29
CA GLY A 89 -0.95 -15.16 -22.02
C GLY A 89 0.43 -15.67 -22.47
N PHE A 90 1.33 -14.81 -22.98
CA PHE A 90 2.68 -15.24 -23.33
C PHE A 90 3.60 -15.21 -22.09
N ARG A 91 4.45 -16.22 -21.96
CA ARG A 91 5.42 -16.31 -20.88
C ARG A 91 6.74 -15.63 -21.25
N PHE A 92 7.29 -14.86 -20.33
CA PHE A 92 8.61 -14.23 -20.45
C PHE A 92 9.33 -14.29 -19.11
N GLY A 93 10.64 -14.03 -19.10
CA GLY A 93 11.43 -14.20 -17.89
C GLY A 93 12.87 -13.75 -18.05
N HIS A 94 13.75 -14.22 -17.17
CA HIS A 94 15.17 -13.90 -17.23
C HIS A 94 15.85 -14.31 -18.55
N TRP A 95 15.30 -15.30 -19.26
CA TRP A 95 15.80 -15.77 -20.57
C TRP A 95 15.37 -14.88 -21.74
N SER A 96 14.52 -13.88 -21.51
CA SER A 96 13.93 -13.08 -22.57
C SER A 96 14.98 -12.17 -23.26
N PRO A 97 15.25 -12.38 -24.56
CA PRO A 97 16.40 -11.76 -25.25
C PRO A 97 16.25 -10.26 -25.49
N GLN A 98 15.03 -9.73 -25.52
CA GLN A 98 14.74 -8.36 -25.95
C GLN A 98 15.37 -7.27 -25.07
N PHE A 99 15.79 -7.61 -23.85
CA PHE A 99 16.44 -6.68 -22.92
C PHE A 99 17.97 -6.72 -23.03
N GLY A 100 18.53 -7.81 -23.56
CA GLY A 100 19.94 -8.16 -23.47
C GLY A 100 20.45 -8.28 -22.03
N PRO A 101 21.75 -8.55 -21.83
CA PRO A 101 22.28 -8.93 -20.53
C PRO A 101 22.34 -7.74 -19.56
N ALA A 102 21.72 -7.90 -18.39
CA ALA A 102 21.85 -7.01 -17.25
C ALA A 102 23.28 -7.05 -16.69
N THR A 103 23.73 -5.91 -16.19
CA THR A 103 25.02 -5.78 -15.49
C THR A 103 24.99 -6.53 -14.15
N ARG A 104 26.17 -6.87 -13.59
CA ARG A 104 26.25 -7.49 -12.26
C ARG A 104 26.12 -6.51 -11.09
N GLY A 105 26.05 -5.20 -11.35
CA GLY A 105 26.01 -4.16 -10.32
C GLY A 105 24.63 -3.94 -9.69
N ASP A 106 24.53 -2.85 -8.91
CA ASP A 106 23.27 -2.37 -8.30
C ASP A 106 22.16 -2.28 -9.36
N TRP A 107 21.08 -3.03 -9.13
CA TRP A 107 19.93 -3.08 -10.05
C TRP A 107 19.29 -1.72 -10.25
N ARG A 108 19.38 -0.82 -9.24
CA ARG A 108 18.80 0.52 -9.29
C ARG A 108 19.47 1.42 -10.32
N ARG A 109 20.66 1.05 -10.80
CA ARG A 109 21.43 1.78 -11.82
C ARG A 109 21.51 1.03 -13.15
N ASP A 110 20.93 -0.16 -13.22
CA ASP A 110 20.99 -1.00 -14.40
C ASP A 110 19.85 -0.67 -15.36
N ALA A 111 20.15 0.10 -16.40
CA ALA A 111 19.16 0.55 -17.37
C ALA A 111 18.41 -0.61 -18.07
N ARG A 112 19.08 -1.75 -18.31
CA ARG A 112 18.47 -2.91 -18.98
C ARG A 112 17.50 -3.63 -18.06
N PHE A 113 17.90 -3.81 -16.80
CA PHE A 113 17.01 -4.41 -15.82
C PHE A 113 15.82 -3.50 -15.48
N LEU A 114 16.03 -2.19 -15.35
CA LEU A 114 14.93 -1.25 -15.17
C LEU A 114 14.00 -1.20 -16.38
N ALA A 115 14.50 -1.37 -17.61
CA ALA A 115 13.67 -1.53 -18.80
C ALA A 115 12.85 -2.83 -18.74
N ALA A 116 13.44 -3.93 -18.28
CA ALA A 116 12.73 -5.19 -18.09
C ALA A 116 11.63 -5.11 -17.02
N LEU A 117 11.87 -4.42 -15.89
CA LEU A 117 10.83 -4.17 -14.89
C LEU A 117 9.68 -3.30 -15.42
N ARG A 118 9.98 -2.26 -16.21
CA ARG A 118 8.92 -1.46 -16.85
C ARG A 118 8.13 -2.26 -17.87
N PHE A 119 8.79 -3.15 -18.62
CA PHE A 119 8.11 -4.07 -19.50
C PHE A 119 7.21 -5.02 -18.72
N LEU A 120 7.71 -5.60 -17.63
CA LEU A 120 6.93 -6.44 -16.72
C LEU A 120 5.65 -5.73 -16.29
N PHE A 121 5.75 -4.51 -15.75
CA PHE A 121 4.60 -3.74 -15.25
C PHE A 121 3.59 -3.38 -16.33
N ALA A 122 4.05 -3.11 -17.55
CA ALA A 122 3.16 -2.85 -18.68
C ALA A 122 2.42 -4.09 -19.18
N ASN A 123 2.85 -5.30 -18.79
CA ASN A 123 2.35 -6.56 -19.32
C ASN A 123 1.72 -7.47 -18.26
N VAL A 124 1.76 -7.12 -16.98
CA VAL A 124 1.14 -7.88 -15.88
C VAL A 124 0.06 -7.06 -15.20
N GLY A 125 -0.76 -7.72 -14.38
CA GLY A 125 -1.77 -7.07 -13.56
C GLY A 125 -2.36 -8.04 -12.54
N THR A 126 -3.40 -7.64 -11.81
CA THR A 126 -4.05 -8.54 -10.84
C THR A 126 -4.50 -9.84 -11.51
N LYS A 127 -5.02 -9.76 -12.74
CA LYS A 127 -5.47 -10.92 -13.51
C LYS A 127 -4.36 -11.92 -13.90
N THR A 128 -3.09 -11.53 -13.93
CA THR A 128 -1.98 -12.43 -14.28
C THR A 128 -1.39 -13.12 -13.06
N ILE A 129 -1.61 -12.58 -11.85
CA ILE A 129 -1.09 -13.15 -10.60
C ILE A 129 -1.46 -14.64 -10.46
N PRO A 130 -2.73 -15.07 -10.69
CA PRO A 130 -3.10 -16.49 -10.60
C PRO A 130 -2.29 -17.43 -11.49
N GLU A 131 -1.84 -16.98 -12.66
CA GLU A 131 -1.08 -17.81 -13.62
C GLU A 131 0.35 -18.09 -13.13
N ASP A 132 0.91 -17.13 -12.40
CA ASP A 132 2.30 -17.13 -11.96
C ASP A 132 2.47 -17.52 -10.48
N SER A 133 1.37 -17.82 -9.80
CA SER A 133 1.36 -18.12 -8.37
C SER A 133 0.42 -19.26 -8.00
N TYR A 134 0.63 -19.84 -6.83
CA TYR A 134 -0.18 -20.95 -6.31
C TYR A 134 -0.64 -20.66 -4.88
N PRO A 135 -1.82 -21.17 -4.47
CA PRO A 135 -2.32 -21.04 -3.12
C PRO A 135 -1.42 -21.79 -2.14
N VAL A 136 -1.10 -21.14 -1.03
CA VAL A 136 -0.14 -21.64 -0.05
C VAL A 136 -0.84 -22.12 1.23
N ALA A 137 -0.26 -23.12 1.88
CA ALA A 137 -0.64 -23.59 3.19
C ALA A 137 -0.64 -22.46 4.22
N LEU A 138 -1.66 -22.45 5.05
CA LEU A 138 -1.92 -21.47 6.09
C LEU A 138 -1.25 -21.90 7.40
N ASP A 139 0.06 -22.07 7.37
CA ASP A 139 0.87 -22.44 8.54
C ASP A 139 2.11 -21.53 8.67
N ARG A 140 2.82 -21.65 9.79
CA ARG A 140 3.98 -20.81 10.10
C ARG A 140 5.21 -21.10 9.24
N ALA A 141 5.29 -22.27 8.62
CA ALA A 141 6.42 -22.62 7.76
C ALA A 141 6.29 -21.95 6.39
N HIS A 142 5.06 -21.81 5.89
CA HIS A 142 4.80 -21.34 4.54
C HIS A 142 4.26 -19.91 4.47
N LEU A 143 3.57 -19.41 5.51
CA LEU A 143 3.21 -18.00 5.63
C LEU A 143 4.37 -17.21 6.24
N ARG A 144 5.20 -16.61 5.37
CA ARG A 144 6.36 -15.78 5.71
C ARG A 144 6.39 -14.50 4.86
N ALA A 145 7.32 -13.60 5.14
CA ALA A 145 7.53 -12.44 4.29
C ALA A 145 7.77 -12.84 2.81
N GLY A 146 7.26 -12.06 1.87
CA GLY A 146 7.30 -12.37 0.43
C GLY A 146 6.11 -13.19 -0.08
N VAL A 147 5.30 -13.81 0.79
CA VAL A 147 3.99 -14.35 0.41
C VAL A 147 3.11 -13.22 -0.13
N LEU A 148 2.38 -13.46 -1.21
CA LEU A 148 1.50 -12.46 -1.80
C LEU A 148 0.04 -12.70 -1.38
N TYR A 149 -0.68 -11.63 -1.17
CA TYR A 149 -2.14 -11.64 -1.06
C TYR A 149 -2.73 -11.09 -2.36
N HIS A 150 -3.71 -11.80 -2.92
CA HIS A 150 -4.39 -11.41 -4.15
C HIS A 150 -5.92 -11.40 -3.98
N ALA A 151 -6.53 -10.31 -4.43
CA ALA A 151 -7.96 -10.10 -4.60
C ALA A 151 -8.23 -9.46 -5.97
N GLU A 152 -9.47 -9.49 -6.45
CA GLU A 152 -9.87 -9.09 -7.82
C GLU A 152 -9.24 -7.77 -8.32
N HIS A 153 -9.14 -6.77 -7.45
CA HIS A 153 -8.59 -5.44 -7.75
C HIS A 153 -7.46 -5.01 -6.82
N HIS A 154 -6.84 -5.95 -6.10
CA HIS A 154 -5.83 -5.61 -5.13
C HIS A 154 -4.80 -6.73 -4.96
N ALA A 155 -3.54 -6.34 -4.81
CA ALA A 155 -2.49 -7.24 -4.38
C ALA A 155 -1.57 -6.57 -3.36
N ALA A 156 -1.03 -7.39 -2.47
CA ALA A 156 -0.13 -6.99 -1.41
C ALA A 156 0.93 -8.08 -1.20
N VAL A 157 2.01 -7.74 -0.50
CA VAL A 157 3.04 -8.69 -0.11
C VAL A 157 3.12 -8.72 1.41
N VAL A 158 3.16 -9.89 2.02
CA VAL A 158 3.46 -10.04 3.45
C VAL A 158 4.86 -9.46 3.68
N ALA A 159 4.92 -8.37 4.43
CA ALA A 159 6.15 -7.70 4.80
C ALA A 159 6.89 -8.45 5.91
N ARG A 160 6.15 -8.95 6.90
CA ARG A 160 6.65 -9.70 8.06
C ARG A 160 5.51 -10.43 8.77
N VAL A 161 5.88 -11.42 9.59
CA VAL A 161 4.95 -12.19 10.43
C VAL A 161 5.21 -11.89 11.91
N VAL A 162 4.26 -11.26 12.58
CA VAL A 162 4.37 -10.77 13.96
C VAL A 162 3.42 -11.54 14.86
N LEU A 163 3.98 -12.55 15.54
CA LEU A 163 3.23 -13.47 16.42
C LEU A 163 3.19 -13.02 17.88
N ASP A 164 3.96 -12.00 18.23
CA ASP A 164 4.01 -11.52 19.60
C ASP A 164 2.73 -10.80 20.03
N GLY A 165 1.81 -10.50 19.10
CA GLY A 165 0.53 -9.83 19.34
C GLY A 165 0.62 -8.30 19.47
N THR A 166 1.71 -7.70 19.01
CA THR A 166 1.85 -6.23 18.89
C THR A 166 1.13 -5.67 17.67
N GLU A 167 0.80 -6.51 16.69
CA GLU A 167 0.06 -6.14 15.49
C GLU A 167 -1.40 -6.62 15.56
N PRO A 168 -2.37 -5.87 14.99
CA PRO A 168 -3.79 -6.27 14.97
C PRO A 168 -4.04 -7.57 14.23
N HIS A 169 -3.16 -7.92 13.31
CA HIS A 169 -3.14 -9.17 12.58
C HIS A 169 -1.69 -9.67 12.48
N PRO A 170 -1.41 -10.99 12.56
CA PRO A 170 -0.04 -11.51 12.48
C PRO A 170 0.69 -11.17 11.18
N LEU A 171 -0.02 -11.12 10.07
CA LEU A 171 0.54 -10.74 8.77
C LEU A 171 0.47 -9.22 8.60
N VAL A 172 1.65 -8.59 8.57
CA VAL A 172 1.86 -7.19 8.18
C VAL A 172 2.16 -7.17 6.69
N THR A 173 1.65 -6.18 5.95
CA THR A 173 1.73 -6.14 4.49
C THR A 173 2.46 -4.90 3.96
N TRP A 174 3.19 -5.07 2.87
CA TRP A 174 3.58 -4.03 1.94
C TRP A 174 2.50 -3.88 0.88
N GLU A 175 2.04 -2.65 0.67
CA GLU A 175 0.95 -2.33 -0.23
C GLU A 175 1.30 -1.13 -1.12
N SER A 176 0.71 -1.12 -2.32
CA SER A 176 0.66 0.04 -3.21
C SER A 176 -0.77 0.21 -3.72
N THR A 177 -1.04 1.25 -4.52
CA THR A 177 -2.40 1.62 -4.95
C THR A 177 -2.49 1.79 -6.46
N LEU A 178 -3.71 1.89 -6.98
CA LEU A 178 -3.96 2.33 -8.35
C LEU A 178 -4.10 3.87 -8.42
N PRO A 179 -3.81 4.50 -9.57
CA PRO A 179 -3.06 3.95 -10.72
C PRO A 179 -1.55 3.82 -10.41
N PRO A 180 -0.70 3.28 -11.28
CA PRO A 180 0.76 3.27 -11.07
C PRO A 180 1.33 4.68 -10.88
N ALA A 181 2.17 4.87 -9.86
CA ALA A 181 2.93 6.12 -9.68
C ALA A 181 4.24 5.88 -8.91
N VAL A 182 5.17 6.83 -8.99
CA VAL A 182 6.35 6.84 -8.11
C VAL A 182 5.88 7.27 -6.73
N ARG A 183 5.83 6.33 -5.79
CA ARG A 183 5.30 6.57 -4.45
C ARG A 183 6.00 5.73 -3.39
N ARG A 184 5.74 6.07 -2.14
CA ARG A 184 6.10 5.22 -1.00
C ARG A 184 5.21 3.99 -0.93
N LEU A 185 5.79 2.87 -0.51
CA LEU A 185 5.00 1.71 -0.09
C LEU A 185 4.21 2.04 1.17
N ARG A 186 3.04 1.43 1.29
CA ARG A 186 2.21 1.50 2.49
C ARG A 186 2.47 0.28 3.34
N VAL A 187 2.52 0.47 4.67
CA VAL A 187 2.51 -0.64 5.63
C VAL A 187 1.07 -0.85 6.08
N GLY A 188 0.53 -2.01 5.77
CA GLY A 188 -0.80 -2.45 6.16
C GLY A 188 -0.75 -3.66 7.11
N VAL A 189 -1.94 -4.17 7.39
CA VAL A 189 -2.13 -5.47 8.02
C VAL A 189 -3.13 -6.26 7.20
N PHE A 190 -2.94 -7.57 7.12
CA PHE A 190 -3.81 -8.41 6.30
C PHE A 190 -5.28 -8.32 6.73
N SER A 191 -6.13 -7.93 5.79
CA SER A 191 -7.58 -7.79 5.98
C SER A 191 -8.36 -8.35 4.79
N GLY A 192 -7.82 -9.39 4.13
CA GLY A 192 -8.44 -9.96 2.95
C GLY A 192 -9.81 -10.60 3.24
N PRO A 193 -10.79 -10.48 2.32
CA PRO A 193 -12.04 -11.21 2.43
C PRO A 193 -11.78 -12.69 2.16
N THR A 194 -12.80 -13.52 2.37
CA THR A 194 -12.75 -14.92 1.98
C THR A 194 -12.46 -15.04 0.47
N PRO A 195 -11.43 -15.81 0.07
CA PRO A 195 -11.13 -15.99 -1.34
C PRO A 195 -12.32 -16.60 -2.08
N VAL A 196 -12.67 -16.03 -3.24
CA VAL A 196 -13.83 -16.48 -4.03
C VAL A 196 -13.53 -17.70 -4.90
N ASP A 197 -12.26 -17.88 -5.29
CA ASP A 197 -11.78 -18.98 -6.12
C ASP A 197 -10.27 -19.22 -5.95
N ARG A 198 -9.75 -20.23 -6.67
CA ARG A 198 -8.34 -20.64 -6.69
C ARG A 198 -7.35 -19.60 -7.24
N GLY A 199 -7.81 -18.50 -7.79
CA GLY A 199 -6.97 -17.36 -8.19
C GLY A 199 -6.70 -16.39 -7.05
N HIS A 200 -7.53 -16.38 -6.00
CA HIS A 200 -7.47 -15.38 -4.92
C HIS A 200 -6.86 -15.94 -3.63
N GLY A 201 -6.62 -15.06 -2.66
CA GLY A 201 -6.16 -15.39 -1.31
C GLY A 201 -4.66 -15.26 -1.10
N LEU A 202 -4.10 -16.04 -0.18
CA LEU A 202 -2.67 -16.05 0.15
C LEU A 202 -1.94 -17.04 -0.77
N ARG A 203 -0.88 -16.58 -1.43
CA ARG A 203 -0.23 -17.31 -2.53
C ARG A 203 1.28 -17.13 -2.50
N ARG A 204 1.98 -17.97 -3.27
CA ARG A 204 3.41 -17.83 -3.54
C ARG A 204 3.67 -17.90 -5.03
N PHE A 205 4.73 -17.24 -5.51
CA PHE A 205 5.16 -17.38 -6.89
C PHE A 205 5.56 -18.81 -7.19
N ARG A 206 5.10 -19.33 -8.34
CA ARG A 206 5.50 -20.63 -8.86
C ARG A 206 7.00 -20.61 -9.13
N TRP A 207 7.68 -21.67 -8.69
CA TRP A 207 9.07 -21.89 -9.06
C TRP A 207 9.19 -22.14 -10.55
N VAL A 208 10.32 -21.72 -11.10
CA VAL A 208 10.68 -21.90 -12.51
C VAL A 208 11.82 -22.91 -12.58
N GLU A 209 11.70 -23.88 -13.47
CA GLU A 209 12.73 -24.89 -13.74
C GLU A 209 13.02 -24.98 -15.25
N ARG A 210 14.22 -25.47 -15.57
CA ARG A 210 14.61 -25.71 -16.96
C ARG A 210 14.25 -27.13 -17.35
N SER A 211 13.40 -27.29 -18.35
CA SER A 211 13.11 -28.55 -19.03
C SER A 211 13.81 -28.61 -20.39
N GLU A 212 13.67 -29.73 -21.09
CA GLU A 212 14.13 -29.89 -22.48
C GLU A 212 13.46 -28.88 -23.43
N ALA A 213 12.20 -28.49 -23.14
CA ALA A 213 11.43 -27.53 -23.93
C ALA A 213 11.76 -26.07 -23.61
N GLY A 214 12.59 -25.81 -22.58
CA GLY A 214 12.93 -24.48 -22.11
C GLY A 214 12.53 -24.24 -20.67
N TRP A 215 12.31 -22.98 -20.30
CA TRP A 215 11.94 -22.61 -18.94
C TRP A 215 10.43 -22.72 -18.74
N ASP A 216 10.03 -23.46 -17.71
CA ASP A 216 8.62 -23.67 -17.35
C ASP A 216 8.42 -23.54 -15.84
N TYR A 217 7.16 -23.41 -15.43
CA TYR A 217 6.79 -23.48 -14.04
C TYR A 217 6.81 -24.93 -13.55
N VAL A 218 7.35 -25.12 -12.34
CA VAL A 218 7.21 -26.38 -11.61
C VAL A 218 5.71 -26.69 -11.43
N PRO A 219 5.27 -27.94 -11.67
CA PRO A 219 3.87 -28.37 -11.44
C PRO A 219 3.40 -28.08 -10.02
N LEU A 220 2.11 -27.78 -9.84
CA LEU A 220 1.55 -27.32 -8.55
C LEU A 220 1.79 -28.31 -7.42
N GLU A 221 1.68 -29.60 -7.70
CA GLU A 221 1.86 -30.70 -6.74
C GLU A 221 3.31 -30.81 -6.23
N ARG A 222 4.26 -30.24 -6.99
CA ARG A 222 5.67 -30.14 -6.63
C ARG A 222 6.03 -28.79 -6.00
N GLN A 223 5.10 -27.84 -5.93
CA GLN A 223 5.33 -26.56 -5.27
C GLN A 223 5.26 -26.75 -3.74
N PRO A 224 6.24 -26.25 -2.99
CA PRO A 224 6.28 -26.44 -1.54
C PRO A 224 5.16 -25.68 -0.83
N GLY A 225 4.45 -26.38 0.03
CA GLY A 225 3.31 -25.81 0.75
C GLY A 225 2.14 -25.45 -0.16
N TYR A 226 2.02 -26.04 -1.36
CA TYR A 226 0.78 -25.95 -2.12
C TYR A 226 -0.39 -26.50 -1.31
N SER A 227 -1.46 -25.72 -1.16
CA SER A 227 -2.64 -26.10 -0.38
C SER A 227 -3.86 -25.30 -0.80
N ASP A 228 -4.97 -26.00 -0.98
CA ASP A 228 -6.28 -25.40 -1.28
C ASP A 228 -7.11 -25.11 -0.01
N GLU A 229 -6.55 -25.30 1.20
CA GLU A 229 -7.31 -25.22 2.47
C GLU A 229 -8.03 -23.88 2.70
N GLN A 230 -7.50 -22.80 2.12
CA GLN A 230 -8.09 -21.46 2.22
C GLN A 230 -9.45 -21.33 1.51
N TYR A 231 -9.79 -22.29 0.64
CA TYR A 231 -11.07 -22.37 -0.07
C TYR A 231 -12.07 -23.32 0.60
N ASP A 232 -11.66 -24.02 1.66
CA ASP A 232 -12.57 -24.87 2.43
C ASP A 232 -13.49 -23.99 3.28
N LEU A 233 -14.81 -24.17 3.13
CA LEU A 233 -15.82 -23.51 3.96
C LEU A 233 -15.60 -23.81 5.46
N ALA A 234 -15.10 -25.01 5.79
CA ALA A 234 -14.78 -25.37 7.16
C ALA A 234 -13.68 -24.50 7.77
N PHE A 235 -12.75 -23.97 6.96
CA PHE A 235 -11.67 -23.11 7.45
C PHE A 235 -12.20 -21.79 8.04
N THR A 236 -13.24 -21.21 7.42
CA THR A 236 -13.85 -19.95 7.87
C THR A 236 -15.11 -20.13 8.71
N SER A 237 -15.60 -21.36 8.85
CA SER A 237 -16.82 -21.68 9.59
C SER A 237 -16.74 -21.22 11.05
N GLY A 238 -17.74 -20.46 11.50
CA GLY A 238 -17.81 -19.90 12.85
C GLY A 238 -16.83 -18.75 13.12
N LYS A 239 -16.13 -18.22 12.10
CA LYS A 239 -15.21 -17.09 12.21
C LYS A 239 -15.81 -15.83 11.60
N LEU A 240 -15.43 -14.66 12.13
CA LEU A 240 -15.91 -13.37 11.65
C LEU A 240 -15.44 -13.04 10.23
N SER A 241 -14.27 -13.53 9.83
CA SER A 241 -13.67 -13.28 8.51
C SER A 241 -12.56 -14.28 8.21
N PHE A 242 -12.16 -14.36 6.94
CA PHE A 242 -10.98 -15.10 6.51
C PHE A 242 -9.69 -14.61 7.18
N ALA A 243 -9.48 -13.30 7.24
CA ALA A 243 -8.37 -12.72 8.00
C ALA A 243 -8.37 -13.18 9.47
N ARG A 244 -9.54 -13.24 10.11
CA ARG A 244 -9.62 -13.78 11.48
C ARG A 244 -9.24 -15.25 11.56
N ALA A 245 -9.69 -16.08 10.62
CA ALA A 245 -9.34 -17.50 10.56
C ALA A 245 -7.83 -17.71 10.38
N VAL A 246 -7.19 -16.93 9.50
CA VAL A 246 -5.73 -16.94 9.30
C VAL A 246 -5.00 -16.51 10.57
N ALA A 247 -5.43 -15.44 11.23
CA ALA A 247 -4.82 -14.98 12.48
C ALA A 247 -4.86 -16.05 13.58
N GLU A 248 -6.01 -16.69 13.78
CA GLU A 248 -6.19 -17.75 14.77
C GLU A 248 -5.38 -19.00 14.44
N ARG A 249 -5.21 -19.32 13.15
CA ARG A 249 -4.36 -20.44 12.73
C ARG A 249 -2.88 -20.18 13.02
N LEU A 250 -2.40 -18.95 12.79
CA LEU A 250 -1.00 -18.57 13.03
C LEU A 250 -0.68 -18.36 14.51
N ALA A 251 -1.63 -17.81 15.28
CA ALA A 251 -1.49 -17.52 16.70
C ALA A 251 -2.72 -18.07 17.45
N PRO A 252 -2.75 -19.39 17.73
CA PRO A 252 -3.92 -20.05 18.33
C PRO A 252 -4.16 -19.62 19.78
N ASP A 253 -3.14 -19.12 20.47
CA ASP A 253 -3.25 -18.62 21.83
C ASP A 253 -3.64 -17.14 21.80
N PRO A 254 -4.92 -16.79 22.12
CA PRO A 254 -5.34 -15.40 22.08
C PRO A 254 -4.62 -14.61 23.17
N VAL A 255 -4.09 -13.45 22.78
CA VAL A 255 -3.53 -12.49 23.74
C VAL A 255 -4.65 -11.98 24.65
N PRO A 256 -4.47 -11.99 25.99
CA PRO A 256 -5.43 -11.39 26.92
C PRO A 256 -5.81 -9.95 26.52
N PRO A 257 -7.10 -9.55 26.64
CA PRO A 257 -7.57 -8.25 26.16
C PRO A 257 -6.82 -7.03 26.73
N ASP A 258 -6.44 -7.08 28.00
CA ASP A 258 -5.64 -6.07 28.69
C ASP A 258 -4.24 -5.94 28.08
N ARG A 259 -3.56 -7.06 27.84
CA ARG A 259 -2.25 -7.09 27.16
C ARG A 259 -2.36 -6.60 25.72
N GLN A 260 -3.42 -6.98 25.02
CA GLN A 260 -3.69 -6.55 23.65
C GLN A 260 -3.93 -5.02 23.60
N PHE A 261 -4.72 -4.49 24.52
CA PHE A 261 -4.93 -3.06 24.69
C PHE A 261 -3.61 -2.32 24.93
N LEU A 262 -2.79 -2.79 25.90
CA LEU A 262 -1.51 -2.14 26.21
C LEU A 262 -0.60 -2.06 24.99
N ARG A 263 -0.56 -3.13 24.19
CA ARG A 263 0.22 -3.18 22.95
C ARG A 263 -0.30 -2.21 21.92
N TYR A 264 -1.60 -2.20 21.61
CA TYR A 264 -2.16 -1.26 20.64
C TYR A 264 -2.00 0.19 21.08
N ALA A 265 -2.21 0.50 22.36
CA ALA A 265 -1.97 1.83 22.92
C ALA A 265 -0.48 2.22 22.77
N GLN A 266 0.44 1.30 23.06
CA GLN A 266 1.88 1.55 22.89
C GLN A 266 2.28 1.74 21.41
N GLN A 267 1.70 0.99 20.47
CA GLN A 267 1.96 1.18 19.04
C GLN A 267 1.42 2.52 18.54
N ALA A 268 0.19 2.88 18.93
CA ALA A 268 -0.41 4.18 18.61
C ALA A 268 0.44 5.33 19.17
N GLU A 269 0.88 5.23 20.42
CA GLU A 269 1.78 6.21 21.04
C GLU A 269 3.11 6.32 20.25
N ARG A 270 3.74 5.20 19.92
CA ARG A 270 5.02 5.21 19.18
C ARG A 270 4.85 5.90 17.82
N LEU A 271 3.82 5.53 17.06
CA LEU A 271 3.54 6.14 15.75
C LEU A 271 3.20 7.63 15.87
N ALA A 272 2.46 8.03 16.91
CA ALA A 272 2.21 9.44 17.19
C ALA A 272 3.53 10.19 17.47
N ARG A 273 4.44 9.64 18.29
CA ARG A 273 5.75 10.25 18.56
C ARG A 273 6.61 10.37 17.31
N GLU A 274 6.65 9.35 16.46
CA GLU A 274 7.34 9.39 15.17
C GLU A 274 6.75 10.47 14.25
N ARG A 275 5.41 10.58 14.24
CA ARG A 275 4.65 11.55 13.46
C ARG A 275 4.96 13.01 13.83
N VAL A 276 5.32 13.32 15.07
CA VAL A 276 5.64 14.70 15.49
C VAL A 276 6.68 15.35 14.58
N LYS A 277 7.78 14.65 14.29
CA LYS A 277 8.90 15.22 13.52
C LYS A 277 8.47 15.62 12.10
N ILE A 278 7.70 14.76 11.44
CA ILE A 278 7.23 15.00 10.06
C ILE A 278 6.14 16.08 9.99
N VAL A 279 5.24 16.13 10.99
CA VAL A 279 4.21 17.20 11.07
C VAL A 279 4.88 18.56 11.24
N VAL A 280 5.81 18.68 12.18
CA VAL A 280 6.50 19.94 12.46
C VAL A 280 7.35 20.38 11.27
N ALA A 281 8.10 19.45 10.64
CA ALA A 281 8.89 19.75 9.46
C ALA A 281 8.01 20.17 8.27
N GLY A 282 6.91 19.46 8.02
CA GLY A 282 5.95 19.76 6.97
C GLY A 282 5.30 21.12 7.15
N HIS A 283 4.78 21.40 8.35
CA HIS A 283 4.17 22.69 8.66
C HIS A 283 5.13 23.84 8.40
N ARG A 284 6.39 23.75 8.84
CA ARG A 284 7.43 24.75 8.57
C ARG A 284 7.76 24.88 7.09
N ALA A 285 7.84 23.77 6.36
CA ALA A 285 8.12 23.79 4.93
C ALA A 285 6.97 24.40 4.10
N CYS A 286 5.74 24.30 4.60
CA CYS A 286 4.53 24.83 3.97
C CYS A 286 4.16 26.25 4.43
N ALA A 287 4.69 26.70 5.57
CA ALA A 287 4.49 28.04 6.10
C ALA A 287 5.01 29.10 5.11
N GLY A 288 4.10 29.75 4.39
CA GLY A 288 4.40 30.80 3.40
C GLY A 288 4.26 30.39 1.94
N ALA A 289 4.03 29.11 1.62
CA ALA A 289 3.74 28.69 0.25
C ALA A 289 2.76 27.49 0.20
N PRO A 290 1.49 27.65 0.62
CA PRO A 290 0.52 26.55 0.66
C PRO A 290 0.34 25.82 -0.69
N ALA A 291 0.45 26.56 -1.80
CA ALA A 291 0.37 25.99 -3.15
C ALA A 291 1.46 24.93 -3.43
N ARG A 292 2.63 25.02 -2.77
CA ARG A 292 3.73 24.04 -2.90
C ARG A 292 3.52 22.77 -2.08
N CYS A 293 2.45 22.71 -1.29
CA CYS A 293 2.10 21.58 -0.43
C CYS A 293 0.74 20.96 -0.80
N ARG A 294 0.23 21.28 -2.00
CA ARG A 294 -0.92 20.57 -2.59
C ARG A 294 -0.55 19.12 -2.89
N GLU A 295 -1.54 18.24 -2.88
CA GLU A 295 -1.38 16.84 -3.25
C GLU A 295 -0.60 16.69 -4.58
N GLY A 296 0.32 15.71 -4.61
CA GLY A 296 1.22 15.46 -5.75
C GLY A 296 2.41 16.41 -5.89
N SER A 297 2.50 17.48 -5.08
CA SER A 297 3.68 18.33 -5.06
C SER A 297 4.88 17.67 -4.34
N PRO A 298 6.14 18.06 -4.63
CA PRO A 298 7.29 17.50 -3.94
C PRO A 298 7.26 17.64 -2.41
N LEU A 299 6.73 18.75 -1.87
CA LEU A 299 6.62 18.89 -0.41
C LEU A 299 5.49 18.04 0.16
N TRP A 300 4.41 17.83 -0.60
CA TRP A 300 3.35 16.90 -0.18
C TRP A 300 3.87 15.47 -0.10
N GLU A 301 4.58 14.99 -1.12
CA GLU A 301 5.17 13.64 -1.12
C GLU A 301 6.16 13.42 0.04
N LEU A 302 6.85 14.49 0.46
CA LEU A 302 7.81 14.44 1.56
C LEU A 302 7.14 14.45 2.94
N TYR A 303 6.08 15.27 3.12
CA TYR A 303 5.56 15.64 4.45
C TYR A 303 4.10 15.28 4.71
N SER A 304 3.36 14.76 3.73
CA SER A 304 2.04 14.19 3.98
C SER A 304 2.16 12.95 4.86
N THR A 305 1.14 12.68 5.67
CA THR A 305 1.14 11.52 6.60
C THR A 305 0.03 10.49 6.40
N PRO A 306 -0.59 10.29 5.21
CA PRO A 306 -1.78 9.44 5.09
C PRO A 306 -1.54 8.00 5.57
N ASN A 307 -0.40 7.39 5.22
CA ASN A 307 -0.09 6.01 5.65
C ASN A 307 0.18 5.91 7.15
N ARG A 308 0.94 6.87 7.69
CA ARG A 308 1.27 6.93 9.13
C ARG A 308 0.01 7.14 9.96
N ASP A 309 -0.86 8.03 9.48
CA ASP A 309 -2.12 8.36 10.13
C ASP A 309 -3.07 7.18 10.08
N ALA A 310 -3.27 6.55 8.91
CA ALA A 310 -4.10 5.36 8.78
C ALA A 310 -3.66 4.24 9.75
N ARG A 311 -2.35 3.97 9.87
CA ARG A 311 -1.85 2.94 10.79
C ARG A 311 -2.04 3.33 12.26
N MET A 312 -1.70 4.56 12.63
CA MET A 312 -1.88 5.08 13.99
C MET A 312 -3.35 5.05 14.42
N LEU A 313 -4.24 5.59 13.58
CA LEU A 313 -5.69 5.62 13.80
C LEU A 313 -6.28 4.19 13.79
N GLY A 314 -5.72 3.28 13.00
CA GLY A 314 -6.08 1.86 13.01
C GLY A 314 -5.86 1.21 14.38
N TYR A 315 -4.73 1.46 15.06
CA TYR A 315 -4.53 0.99 16.43
C TYR A 315 -5.50 1.63 17.43
N LEU A 316 -5.79 2.93 17.29
CA LEU A 316 -6.76 3.60 18.15
C LEU A 316 -8.17 3.04 17.97
N ALA A 317 -8.55 2.67 16.75
CA ALA A 317 -9.81 1.98 16.48
C ALA A 317 -9.86 0.59 17.14
N ARG A 318 -8.75 -0.15 17.20
CA ARG A 318 -8.67 -1.42 17.94
C ARG A 318 -8.71 -1.24 19.45
N VAL A 319 -8.08 -0.18 19.96
CA VAL A 319 -8.24 0.23 21.36
C VAL A 319 -9.71 0.51 21.67
N ARG A 320 -10.39 1.25 20.78
CA ARG A 320 -11.81 1.59 20.89
C ARG A 320 -12.68 0.33 20.94
N GLU A 321 -12.44 -0.63 20.05
CA GLU A 321 -13.14 -1.92 20.02
C GLU A 321 -13.04 -2.66 21.37
N LEU A 322 -11.84 -2.70 21.98
CA LEU A 322 -11.63 -3.37 23.27
C LEU A 322 -12.34 -2.65 24.42
N VAL A 323 -12.31 -1.32 24.44
CA VAL A 323 -12.87 -0.50 25.52
C VAL A 323 -14.40 -0.39 25.41
N GLU A 324 -14.92 -0.03 24.23
CA GLU A 324 -16.35 0.12 23.99
C GLU A 324 -17.07 -1.24 23.95
N GLY A 325 -16.38 -2.30 23.53
CA GLY A 325 -16.88 -3.68 23.59
C GLY A 325 -16.84 -4.30 24.99
N GLY A 326 -16.41 -3.57 26.02
CA GLY A 326 -16.38 -4.05 27.41
C GLY A 326 -15.36 -5.16 27.68
N ARG A 327 -14.41 -5.39 26.77
CA ARG A 327 -13.33 -6.38 26.94
C ARG A 327 -12.21 -5.86 27.84
N VAL A 328 -12.16 -4.54 28.03
CA VAL A 328 -11.23 -3.82 28.88
C VAL A 328 -12.00 -2.76 29.66
N GLU A 329 -11.72 -2.61 30.95
CA GLU A 329 -12.38 -1.61 31.81
C GLU A 329 -12.01 -0.19 31.37
N ARG A 330 -13.03 0.67 31.22
CA ARG A 330 -12.90 1.98 30.58
C ARG A 330 -12.05 2.95 31.42
N ALA A 331 -12.25 3.02 32.72
CA ALA A 331 -11.52 3.94 33.58
C ALA A 331 -10.02 3.63 33.56
N TRP A 332 -9.65 2.36 33.71
CA TRP A 332 -8.29 1.86 33.59
C TRP A 332 -7.67 2.19 32.23
N ALA A 333 -8.40 1.91 31.14
CA ALA A 333 -7.92 2.22 29.80
C ALA A 333 -7.64 3.73 29.63
N TYR A 334 -8.54 4.58 30.13
CA TYR A 334 -8.40 6.03 30.03
C TYR A 334 -7.22 6.54 30.85
N ASP A 335 -6.99 5.98 32.04
CA ASP A 335 -5.83 6.33 32.87
C ASP A 335 -4.51 5.93 32.21
N VAL A 336 -4.45 4.74 31.61
CA VAL A 336 -3.27 4.30 30.84
C VAL A 336 -3.00 5.24 29.66
N MET A 337 -4.03 5.63 28.91
CA MET A 337 -3.86 6.53 27.76
C MET A 337 -3.47 7.96 28.17
N ARG A 338 -4.02 8.49 29.27
CA ARG A 338 -3.63 9.80 29.82
C ARG A 338 -2.17 9.84 30.25
N ALA A 339 -1.63 8.74 30.77
CA ALA A 339 -0.23 8.65 31.18
C ALA A 339 0.76 8.70 30.00
N LYS A 340 0.28 8.53 28.75
CA LYS A 340 1.10 8.49 27.54
C LYS A 340 1.16 9.85 26.85
N VAL A 341 2.06 10.71 27.31
CA VAL A 341 2.22 12.09 26.81
C VAL A 341 3.07 12.17 25.54
N ILE A 342 2.52 12.74 24.47
CA ILE A 342 3.14 12.98 23.16
C ILE A 342 3.62 14.45 23.10
N PRO A 343 4.94 14.71 23.06
CA PRO A 343 5.48 16.06 22.98
C PRO A 343 5.42 16.56 21.53
N LEU A 344 4.59 17.55 21.24
CA LEU A 344 4.41 18.09 19.89
C LEU A 344 5.54 19.05 19.49
N GLY A 345 6.31 19.57 20.46
CA GLY A 345 7.54 20.33 20.23
C GLY A 345 7.35 21.73 19.63
N THR A 346 6.10 22.19 19.53
CA THR A 346 5.72 23.52 19.07
C THR A 346 4.37 23.88 19.67
N THR A 347 4.12 25.16 19.88
CA THR A 347 2.78 25.63 20.22
C THR A 347 1.85 25.29 19.07
N LEU A 348 0.69 24.72 19.39
CA LEU A 348 -0.36 24.54 18.41
C LEU A 348 -0.92 25.90 18.03
N ASP A 349 -0.60 26.34 16.82
CA ASP A 349 -1.18 27.56 16.27
C ASP A 349 -2.68 27.31 16.04
N GLY A 350 -3.53 27.91 16.90
CA GLY A 350 -4.99 27.79 16.82
C GLY A 350 -5.70 28.33 18.06
N GLY A 351 -6.25 29.55 17.95
CA GLY A 351 -7.00 30.26 19.00
C GLY A 351 -8.41 29.72 19.27
N GLY A 352 -8.56 28.39 19.41
CA GLY A 352 -9.78 27.79 19.94
C GLY A 352 -9.76 27.85 21.46
N ALA A 353 -10.81 28.42 22.07
CA ALA A 353 -10.94 28.43 23.53
C ALA A 353 -10.82 27.00 24.08
N PRO A 354 -10.01 26.76 25.12
CA PRO A 354 -9.89 25.44 25.72
C PRO A 354 -11.26 24.95 26.18
N SER A 355 -11.59 23.70 25.86
CA SER A 355 -12.78 23.01 26.38
C SER A 355 -12.83 23.15 27.90
N ARG A 356 -13.97 23.60 28.42
CA ARG A 356 -14.13 24.14 29.78
C ARG A 356 -13.89 23.16 30.93
N ASP A 357 -13.71 21.87 30.66
CA ASP A 357 -13.74 20.82 31.70
C ASP A 357 -12.40 20.14 32.03
N VAL A 358 -11.26 20.69 31.62
CA VAL A 358 -9.95 20.10 32.01
C VAL A 358 -8.98 21.17 32.52
N ARG A 359 -8.60 21.05 33.80
CA ARG A 359 -7.66 21.93 34.52
C ARG A 359 -6.39 22.19 33.67
N ALA A 360 -6.21 23.45 33.26
CA ALA A 360 -5.13 23.86 32.36
C ALA A 360 -3.81 24.10 33.12
N GLY A 361 -2.78 23.30 32.80
CA GLY A 361 -1.38 23.60 33.09
C GLY A 361 -0.69 24.25 31.87
N PRO A 362 0.39 25.03 32.08
CA PRO A 362 1.04 25.87 31.05
C PRO A 362 1.67 25.09 29.86
N ASP A 363 1.86 23.78 29.96
CA ASP A 363 2.53 22.95 28.93
C ASP A 363 1.58 22.28 27.91
N ARG A 364 0.24 22.39 28.07
CA ARG A 364 -0.73 21.69 27.20
C ARG A 364 -0.77 22.18 25.74
N ALA A 365 -0.29 23.39 25.46
CA ALA A 365 -0.25 23.91 24.10
C ALA A 365 0.80 23.19 23.23
N ALA A 366 1.78 22.51 23.83
CA ALA A 366 2.87 21.82 23.13
C ALA A 366 2.88 20.31 23.37
N GLN A 367 1.87 19.77 24.04
CA GLN A 367 1.76 18.36 24.41
C GLN A 367 0.33 17.85 24.25
N MET A 368 0.17 16.58 23.92
CA MET A 368 -1.10 15.87 23.81
C MET A 368 -0.94 14.51 24.45
N ASP A 369 -1.92 14.01 25.20
CA ASP A 369 -1.89 12.62 25.66
C ASP A 369 -2.60 11.69 24.66
N LEU A 370 -2.38 10.38 24.78
CA LEU A 370 -2.97 9.41 23.86
C LEU A 370 -4.50 9.36 23.98
N LEU A 371 -5.08 9.70 25.14
CA LEU A 371 -6.54 9.71 25.30
C LEU A 371 -7.14 10.85 24.48
N GLU A 372 -6.52 12.03 24.50
CA GLU A 372 -6.98 13.15 23.71
C GLU A 372 -6.89 12.85 22.20
N LEU A 373 -5.82 12.19 21.75
CA LEU A 373 -5.69 11.73 20.36
C LEU A 373 -6.72 10.65 20.01
N TYR A 374 -7.02 9.75 20.96
CA TYR A 374 -8.07 8.73 20.81
C TYR A 374 -9.46 9.37 20.62
N GLU A 375 -9.76 10.44 21.36
CA GLU A 375 -11.01 11.19 21.27
C GLU A 375 -11.09 12.05 20.00
N SER A 376 -9.97 12.57 19.51
CA SER A 376 -9.90 13.42 18.31
C SER A 376 -9.58 12.67 17.02
N ALA A 377 -9.45 11.35 17.07
CA ALA A 377 -8.94 10.48 16.00
C ALA A 377 -9.61 10.71 14.64
N GLU A 378 -10.92 10.93 14.62
CA GLU A 378 -11.70 11.15 13.39
C GLU A 378 -11.44 12.50 12.70
N HIS A 379 -10.78 13.44 13.40
CA HIS A 379 -10.51 14.80 12.95
C HIS A 379 -9.04 15.02 12.55
N VAL A 380 -8.20 13.99 12.64
CA VAL A 380 -6.77 14.07 12.29
C VAL A 380 -6.58 14.28 10.79
N SER A 381 -5.87 15.35 10.41
CA SER A 381 -5.49 15.60 9.01
C SER A 381 -4.08 15.11 8.67
N SER A 382 -3.94 14.56 7.45
CA SER A 382 -2.68 14.13 6.85
C SER A 382 -2.01 15.19 5.97
N GLU A 383 -2.68 16.32 5.74
CA GLU A 383 -2.22 17.34 4.78
C GLU A 383 -1.09 18.20 5.36
N PRO A 384 0.07 18.34 4.69
CA PRO A 384 1.21 19.12 5.21
C PRO A 384 0.98 20.62 5.28
N GLY A 385 0.05 21.16 4.49
CA GLY A 385 -0.33 22.57 4.56
C GLY A 385 -1.26 22.92 5.72
N ASP A 386 -1.84 21.93 6.42
CA ASP A 386 -2.80 22.20 7.48
C ASP A 386 -2.14 22.74 8.76
N PRO A 387 -2.86 23.56 9.55
CA PRO A 387 -2.41 23.98 10.87
C PRO A 387 -2.12 22.79 11.77
N ILE A 388 -1.16 22.94 12.69
CA ILE A 388 -0.73 21.84 13.57
C ILE A 388 -1.91 21.35 14.42
N ALA A 389 -2.79 22.24 14.89
CA ALA A 389 -3.99 21.84 15.62
C ALA A 389 -4.87 20.86 14.81
N ARG A 390 -5.08 21.13 13.52
CA ARG A 390 -5.87 20.28 12.60
C ARG A 390 -5.16 18.96 12.29
N ARG A 391 -3.83 19.01 12.12
CA ARG A 391 -2.99 17.81 12.00
C ARG A 391 -3.15 16.85 13.18
N TRP A 392 -3.54 17.32 14.36
CA TRP A 392 -3.73 16.49 15.57
C TRP A 392 -5.21 16.36 16.00
N GLY A 393 -6.15 16.74 15.14
CA GLY A 393 -7.59 16.64 15.43
C GLY A 393 -8.10 17.62 16.50
N ARG A 394 -7.28 18.60 16.93
CA ARG A 394 -7.66 19.65 17.90
C ARG A 394 -8.45 20.81 17.26
N ALA A 395 -8.66 20.77 15.94
CA ALA A 395 -9.49 21.73 15.21
C ALA A 395 -10.64 21.01 14.49
N PRO A 396 -11.57 20.36 15.22
CA PRO A 396 -12.62 19.52 14.63
C PRO A 396 -13.53 20.30 13.69
N CYS A 397 -13.87 21.56 14.00
CA CYS A 397 -14.69 22.37 13.11
C CYS A 397 -14.02 22.67 11.77
N ASP A 398 -12.70 22.91 11.77
CA ASP A 398 -11.93 23.12 10.54
C ASP A 398 -11.83 21.81 9.74
N SER A 399 -11.54 20.69 10.41
CA SER A 399 -11.52 19.36 9.78
C SER A 399 -12.85 19.00 9.14
N LEU A 400 -13.96 19.23 9.84
CA LEU A 400 -15.31 18.98 9.32
C LEU A 400 -15.68 19.94 8.18
N ALA A 401 -15.26 21.22 8.25
CA ALA A 401 -15.49 22.17 7.18
C ALA A 401 -14.77 21.78 5.89
N THR A 402 -13.49 21.39 5.97
CA THR A 402 -12.75 20.91 4.78
C THR A 402 -13.31 19.61 4.25
N ARG A 403 -13.71 18.67 5.12
CA ARG A 403 -14.35 17.43 4.67
C ARG A 403 -15.67 17.71 3.95
N ALA A 404 -16.48 18.63 4.45
CA ALA A 404 -17.73 19.03 3.79
C ALA A 404 -17.44 19.62 2.40
N ALA A 405 -16.48 20.54 2.28
CA ALA A 405 -16.08 21.14 1.01
C ALA A 405 -15.59 20.08 -0.01
N ALA A 406 -14.78 19.10 0.43
CA ALA A 406 -14.31 18.02 -0.43
C ALA A 406 -15.46 17.09 -0.90
N LEU A 407 -16.46 16.86 -0.05
CA LEU A 407 -17.65 16.08 -0.41
C LEU A 407 -18.52 16.85 -1.42
N GLU A 408 -18.67 18.16 -1.24
CA GLU A 408 -19.39 19.03 -2.18
C GLU A 408 -18.69 19.07 -3.55
N GLU A 409 -17.37 19.18 -3.60
CA GLU A 409 -16.59 19.10 -4.83
C GLU A 409 -16.74 17.72 -5.50
N SER A 410 -16.67 16.63 -4.72
CA SER A 410 -16.90 15.28 -5.24
C SER A 410 -18.31 15.12 -5.81
N LEU A 411 -19.33 15.73 -5.21
CA LEU A 411 -20.70 15.71 -5.71
C LEU A 411 -20.82 16.49 -7.02
N ALA A 412 -20.20 17.67 -7.10
CA ALA A 412 -20.18 18.46 -8.33
C ALA A 412 -19.50 17.71 -9.48
N PHE A 413 -18.37 17.04 -9.21
CA PHE A 413 -17.71 16.16 -10.18
C PHE A 413 -18.62 15.02 -10.65
N LEU A 414 -19.23 14.28 -9.72
CA LEU A 414 -20.13 13.17 -10.04
C LEU A 414 -21.35 13.62 -10.83
N ALA A 415 -21.91 14.79 -10.52
CA ALA A 415 -23.01 15.38 -11.28
C ALA A 415 -22.59 15.70 -12.72
N SER A 416 -21.38 16.24 -12.93
CA SER A 416 -20.84 16.50 -14.26
C SER A 416 -20.56 15.23 -15.08
N ALA A 417 -20.21 14.12 -14.40
CA ALA A 417 -19.88 12.84 -15.01
C ALA A 417 -21.09 11.91 -15.20
N ALA A 418 -22.28 12.27 -14.68
CA ALA A 418 -23.44 11.39 -14.65
C ALA A 418 -24.00 11.03 -16.05
N GLY A 419 -23.70 11.85 -17.08
CA GLY A 419 -24.10 11.58 -18.47
C GLY A 419 -23.30 10.47 -19.16
N ASP A 420 -22.08 10.17 -18.68
CA ASP A 420 -21.10 9.35 -19.41
C ASP A 420 -20.82 7.98 -18.77
N ALA A 421 -21.34 7.71 -17.56
CA ALA A 421 -21.00 6.53 -16.79
C ALA A 421 -21.98 5.35 -17.01
N PRO A 422 -21.56 4.22 -17.60
CA PRO A 422 -22.43 3.05 -17.74
C PRO A 422 -22.84 2.46 -16.38
N GLY A 423 -24.09 2.01 -16.28
CA GLY A 423 -24.57 1.19 -15.16
C GLY A 423 -24.97 1.94 -13.87
N GLY A 424 -25.21 3.25 -13.93
CA GLY A 424 -25.72 4.04 -12.79
C GLY A 424 -24.72 4.17 -11.62
N TYR A 425 -23.43 3.95 -11.87
CA TYR A 425 -22.37 4.07 -10.86
C TYR A 425 -22.30 5.48 -10.28
N ALA A 426 -22.29 6.51 -11.13
CA ALA A 426 -22.19 7.90 -10.71
C ALA A 426 -23.33 8.30 -9.77
N LEU A 427 -24.56 7.84 -10.05
CA LEU A 427 -25.72 8.08 -9.20
C LEU A 427 -25.55 7.41 -7.81
N ARG A 428 -25.19 6.13 -7.76
CA ARG A 428 -24.95 5.43 -6.48
C ARG A 428 -23.80 6.05 -5.68
N ALA A 429 -22.76 6.49 -6.37
CA ALA A 429 -21.64 7.20 -5.75
C ALA A 429 -22.09 8.56 -5.19
N ALA A 430 -22.93 9.31 -5.92
CA ALA A 430 -23.46 10.58 -5.47
C ALA A 430 -24.33 10.40 -4.21
N GLU A 431 -25.25 9.45 -4.21
CA GLU A 431 -26.09 9.15 -3.03
C GLU A 431 -25.25 8.78 -1.79
N LEU A 432 -24.15 8.04 -1.96
CA LEU A 432 -23.23 7.73 -0.86
C LEU A 432 -22.55 9.00 -0.33
N ARG A 433 -22.14 9.91 -1.22
CA ARG A 433 -21.49 11.18 -0.85
C ARG A 433 -22.46 12.16 -0.20
N GLU A 434 -23.72 12.22 -0.64
CA GLU A 434 -24.77 13.03 -0.01
C GLU A 434 -25.01 12.59 1.45
N ARG A 435 -25.20 11.28 1.68
CA ARG A 435 -25.34 10.73 3.04
C ARG A 435 -24.13 11.05 3.93
N GLU A 436 -22.92 11.01 3.34
CA GLU A 436 -21.70 11.36 4.06
C GLU A 436 -21.66 12.86 4.41
N LEU A 437 -22.05 13.73 3.48
CA LEU A 437 -22.10 15.18 3.68
C LEU A 437 -23.12 15.54 4.76
N GLU A 438 -24.32 14.95 4.72
CA GLU A 438 -25.35 15.14 5.76
C GLU A 438 -24.84 14.76 7.15
N ARG A 439 -24.13 13.62 7.25
CA ARG A 439 -23.52 13.16 8.51
C ARG A 439 -22.50 14.19 9.02
N VAL A 440 -21.61 14.66 8.15
CA VAL A 440 -20.58 15.67 8.50
C VAL A 440 -21.24 16.98 8.95
N GLN A 441 -22.24 17.46 8.21
CA GLN A 441 -22.98 18.67 8.58
C GLN A 441 -23.75 18.52 9.90
N GLY A 442 -24.33 17.34 10.14
CA GLY A 442 -24.98 16.99 11.40
C GLY A 442 -24.01 17.11 12.58
N GLU A 443 -22.82 16.56 12.45
CA GLU A 443 -21.76 16.66 13.46
C GLU A 443 -21.31 18.11 13.69
N ARG A 444 -21.15 18.90 12.61
CA ARG A 444 -20.83 20.33 12.73
C ARG A 444 -21.87 21.09 13.55
N ARG A 445 -23.17 20.80 13.32
CA ARG A 445 -24.26 21.40 14.10
C ARG A 445 -24.20 20.98 15.57
N GLN A 446 -24.00 19.69 15.84
CA GLN A 446 -23.87 19.17 17.22
C GLN A 446 -22.71 19.82 17.99
N ARG A 447 -21.61 20.14 17.30
CA ARG A 447 -20.44 20.80 17.89
C ARG A 447 -20.53 22.33 17.92
N GLY A 448 -21.59 22.93 17.39
CA GLY A 448 -21.74 24.39 17.32
C GLY A 448 -20.71 25.07 16.42
N CYS A 449 -20.22 24.38 15.38
CA CYS A 449 -19.27 24.95 14.44
C CYS A 449 -19.94 26.09 13.65
N ALA A 450 -19.24 27.22 13.50
CA ALA A 450 -19.73 28.31 12.67
C ALA A 450 -19.96 27.83 11.23
N THR A 451 -21.07 28.27 10.63
CA THR A 451 -21.30 28.11 9.19
C THR A 451 -20.19 28.87 8.47
N PRO A 452 -19.51 28.29 7.48
CA PRO A 452 -18.54 29.05 6.70
C PRO A 452 -19.31 30.20 6.03
N PRO A 453 -18.71 31.38 5.86
CA PRO A 453 -19.31 32.40 5.03
C PRO A 453 -19.62 31.78 3.66
N GLU A 454 -20.84 31.99 3.17
CA GLU A 454 -21.28 31.53 1.86
C GLU A 454 -20.25 32.05 0.83
N VAL A 455 -19.50 31.14 0.22
CA VAL A 455 -18.52 31.53 -0.81
C VAL A 455 -19.35 32.02 -1.98
N ALA A 456 -19.39 33.35 -2.15
CA ALA A 456 -20.11 33.98 -3.25
C ALA A 456 -19.73 33.26 -4.55
N ALA A 457 -20.74 32.74 -5.25
CA ALA A 457 -20.53 32.03 -6.50
C ALA A 457 -19.61 32.87 -7.41
N PRO A 458 -18.58 32.28 -8.02
CA PRO A 458 -17.76 33.02 -8.98
C PRO A 458 -18.70 33.61 -10.03
N PRO A 459 -18.53 34.88 -10.40
CA PRO A 459 -19.41 35.53 -11.37
C PRO A 459 -19.43 34.67 -12.65
N PRO A 460 -20.60 34.48 -13.28
CA PRO A 460 -20.71 33.68 -14.49
C PRO A 460 -19.74 34.21 -15.53
N ASP A 461 -18.93 33.30 -16.07
CA ASP A 461 -17.83 33.58 -16.99
C ASP A 461 -18.36 34.31 -18.23
N ALA A 462 -18.22 35.64 -18.25
CA ALA A 462 -18.66 36.49 -19.33
C ALA A 462 -17.62 36.45 -20.47
N GLY A 463 -17.48 35.31 -21.13
CA GLY A 463 -16.30 35.08 -21.98
C GLY A 463 -16.45 34.05 -23.10
N ALA A 464 -17.61 33.94 -23.75
CA ALA A 464 -17.72 33.18 -25.01
C ALA A 464 -18.76 33.78 -25.96
N ARG A 465 -18.50 34.98 -26.48
CA ARG A 465 -19.12 35.47 -27.72
C ARG A 465 -18.08 36.21 -28.55
N GLY A 466 -17.79 35.70 -29.75
CA GLY A 466 -17.23 36.51 -30.83
C GLY A 466 -16.07 35.90 -31.60
N ALA A 467 -16.34 34.93 -32.47
CA ALA A 467 -15.57 34.73 -33.70
C ALA A 467 -16.49 34.15 -34.77
N GLY A 468 -17.17 35.04 -35.47
CA GLY A 468 -18.03 34.75 -36.62
C GLY A 468 -18.29 36.07 -37.35
N GLY A 469 -17.47 36.34 -38.36
CA GLY A 469 -17.45 37.55 -39.18
C GLY A 469 -16.22 37.56 -40.06
#